data_AF-A0A0F8CZP0-F1
#
_entry.id   AF-A0A0F8CZP0-F1
#
_cell.length_a   1.000
_cell.length_b   1.000
_cell.length_c   1.000
_cell.angle_alpha   90.00
_cell.angle_beta   90.00
_cell.angle_gamma   90.00
#
_symmetry.space_group_name_H-M   'P 1'
#
loop_
_entity.id
_entity.type
_entity.pdbx_description
1 polymer ?
#
loop_
_entity_poly.entity_id
_entity_poly.type
_entity_poly.pdbx_seq_one_letter_code
_entity_poly.pdbx_strand_id
1 'polypeptide(L)'
;MMKRLRVRQLAGQLASVAPSPAVRCMTSEVISQHVRFQSSTTPPPAADSAPLHAAISAPTNAADPVSNTAPQATLPSFEDIRPVIGANAGGVSPDATSPYPSPPPSAALKSAKLHALHARLGLSDKFPINTLARALVDPSADENPKFNNVNLAYLGSTVINYHLSEFLVCKYPRLPMLVLYEVMRGYSGSEALSMVARQWGVESASEPGGEVDPGLLQFSTDPAKGIKQRVWGHVRKEAAYAEKYNWRRSVSSRTVLDDALGDALSSKKSDATPAASETGKLPSEIVKEQRQRWMRVRAEAMSGFVQALVGGIYIHRGREAAKTFVRSHLLSRTLPVEKMFAFRLPTMELTKLCAREGFEPPVARMESETGRLSRTPVFVVGIYSGTDKLGEGIGSSQDEARQKAAMNALKAWYLYSPGENVRVPSDMYNKSSGPWAAPYIDIGEIV
;
A
#
# COMPACT_ATOMS: atom_id res chain seq x y z
N MET A 1 44.25 4.16 34.20
CA MET A 1 44.11 2.79 33.66
C MET A 1 42.62 2.44 33.66
N MET A 2 41.91 2.75 32.57
CA MET A 2 40.44 2.63 32.46
C MET A 2 40.05 1.19 32.07
N LYS A 3 39.31 0.49 32.93
CA LYS A 3 38.68 -0.80 32.58
C LYS A 3 37.30 -0.53 31.99
N ARG A 4 37.13 -0.85 30.70
CA ARG A 4 35.84 -0.90 30.00
C ARG A 4 34.96 -2.00 30.63
N LEU A 5 33.85 -1.62 31.26
CA LEU A 5 32.78 -2.57 31.59
C LEU A 5 31.90 -2.80 30.35
N ARG A 6 31.78 -4.06 29.94
CA ARG A 6 30.83 -4.51 28.91
C ARG A 6 29.45 -4.60 29.53
N VAL A 7 28.51 -3.83 29.03
CA VAL A 7 27.08 -4.00 29.30
C VAL A 7 26.58 -5.17 28.44
N ARG A 8 26.56 -6.36 29.02
CA ARG A 8 25.77 -7.52 28.56
C ARG A 8 24.95 -7.96 29.77
N GLN A 9 23.68 -8.29 29.53
CA GLN A 9 22.66 -8.78 30.46
C GLN A 9 21.84 -7.68 31.15
N LEU A 10 20.65 -7.40 30.58
CA LEU A 10 19.41 -7.04 31.29
C LEU A 10 18.26 -6.97 30.26
N ALA A 11 18.00 -8.09 29.58
CA ALA A 11 16.88 -8.23 28.64
C ALA A 11 16.31 -9.66 28.66
N GLY A 12 16.22 -10.27 29.84
CA GLY A 12 15.74 -11.63 29.98
C GLY A 12 15.05 -11.79 31.31
N GLN A 13 13.75 -11.47 31.35
CA GLN A 13 12.83 -11.95 32.39
C GLN A 13 11.35 -11.69 32.08
N LEU A 14 11.00 -10.80 31.14
CA LEU A 14 9.63 -10.68 30.63
C LEU A 14 9.21 -11.79 29.63
N ALA A 15 10.09 -12.75 29.35
CA ALA A 15 9.91 -13.77 28.29
C ALA A 15 9.64 -15.20 28.82
N SER A 16 9.50 -15.42 30.12
CA SER A 16 9.23 -16.75 30.68
C SER A 16 7.83 -16.84 31.27
N VAL A 17 6.83 -17.11 30.43
CA VAL A 17 5.57 -17.72 30.87
C VAL A 17 5.55 -19.14 30.35
N ALA A 18 5.53 -20.11 31.26
CA ALA A 18 5.44 -21.54 30.97
C ALA A 18 4.06 -21.88 30.37
N PRO A 19 3.95 -22.92 29.52
CA PRO A 19 2.67 -23.32 28.93
C PRO A 19 1.79 -23.99 29.99
N SER A 20 0.60 -23.43 30.23
CA SER A 20 -0.48 -24.05 31.02
C SER A 20 -1.21 -25.12 30.17
N PRO A 21 -1.69 -26.23 30.76
CA PRO A 21 -2.10 -27.41 30.00
C PRO A 21 -3.44 -27.25 29.27
N ALA A 22 -3.56 -28.01 28.19
CA ALA A 22 -4.69 -28.07 27.27
C ALA A 22 -6.07 -28.13 27.96
N VAL A 23 -6.93 -27.17 27.63
CA VAL A 23 -8.35 -27.21 27.94
C VAL A 23 -9.05 -28.11 26.92
N ARG A 24 -9.72 -29.12 27.46
CA ARG A 24 -10.49 -30.16 26.76
C ARG A 24 -11.60 -29.54 25.88
N CYS A 25 -11.73 -30.05 24.66
CA CYS A 25 -12.92 -29.89 23.83
C CYS A 25 -14.17 -30.30 24.62
N MET A 26 -15.11 -29.37 24.79
CA MET A 26 -16.50 -29.70 25.12
C MET A 26 -17.34 -29.56 23.87
N THR A 27 -18.14 -30.59 23.61
CA THR A 27 -19.07 -30.74 22.50
C THR A 27 -20.19 -29.71 22.57
N SER A 28 -20.41 -28.98 21.47
CA SER A 28 -21.54 -28.06 21.34
C SER A 28 -22.82 -28.85 21.05
N GLU A 29 -23.72 -28.88 22.02
CA GLU A 29 -25.13 -29.20 21.77
C GLU A 29 -25.80 -28.04 21.02
N VAL A 30 -26.69 -28.42 20.10
CA VAL A 30 -27.44 -27.55 19.20
C VAL A 30 -28.63 -26.97 19.95
N ILE A 31 -28.68 -25.65 20.11
CA ILE A 31 -29.92 -24.93 20.48
C ILE A 31 -30.29 -24.02 19.32
N SER A 32 -31.30 -24.47 18.59
CA SER A 32 -31.95 -23.78 17.48
C SER A 32 -32.87 -22.67 18.03
N GLN A 33 -32.67 -21.44 17.60
CA GLN A 33 -33.69 -20.39 17.69
C GLN A 33 -33.97 -19.83 16.30
N HIS A 34 -35.16 -20.18 15.81
CA HIS A 34 -35.71 -19.74 14.53
C HIS A 34 -36.06 -18.25 14.53
N VAL A 35 -35.53 -17.51 13.56
CA VAL A 35 -36.08 -16.22 13.12
C VAL A 35 -36.75 -16.45 11.76
N ARG A 36 -38.08 -16.26 11.74
CA ARG A 36 -38.96 -16.38 10.57
C ARG A 36 -38.72 -15.20 9.62
N PHE A 37 -38.34 -15.48 8.37
CA PHE A 37 -38.52 -14.57 7.25
C PHE A 37 -39.60 -15.17 6.32
N GLN A 38 -40.66 -14.42 6.07
CA GLN A 38 -41.69 -14.79 5.10
C GLN A 38 -41.20 -14.47 3.69
N SER A 39 -41.13 -15.49 2.84
CA SER A 39 -40.92 -15.39 1.39
C SER A 39 -42.26 -15.56 0.67
N SER A 40 -42.61 -14.62 -0.21
CA SER A 40 -43.70 -14.80 -1.18
C SER A 40 -43.14 -15.35 -2.50
N THR A 41 -43.79 -16.40 -2.96
CA THR A 41 -43.51 -17.21 -4.14
C THR A 41 -44.43 -16.80 -5.29
N THR A 42 -43.92 -16.71 -6.53
CA THR A 42 -44.69 -17.09 -7.72
C THR A 42 -43.75 -17.55 -8.85
N PRO A 43 -44.11 -18.63 -9.59
CA PRO A 43 -43.22 -19.31 -10.55
C PRO A 43 -43.43 -18.86 -12.01
N PRO A 44 -42.55 -19.25 -12.96
CA PRO A 44 -42.73 -19.01 -14.39
C PRO A 44 -43.31 -20.24 -15.12
N PRO A 45 -43.80 -20.06 -16.36
CA PRO A 45 -43.64 -21.12 -17.35
C PRO A 45 -43.09 -20.61 -18.69
N ALA A 46 -42.52 -21.55 -19.43
CA ALA A 46 -41.81 -21.40 -20.70
C ALA A 46 -42.64 -21.85 -21.92
N ALA A 47 -42.13 -21.47 -23.09
CA ALA A 47 -42.30 -22.03 -24.44
C ALA A 47 -43.64 -21.78 -25.19
N ASP A 48 -43.60 -21.10 -26.35
CA ASP A 48 -43.56 -21.75 -27.67
C ASP A 48 -43.73 -20.78 -28.86
N SER A 49 -43.07 -21.14 -29.98
CA SER A 49 -43.42 -20.92 -31.40
C SER A 49 -43.64 -19.51 -32.00
N ALA A 50 -42.92 -19.22 -33.09
CA ALA A 50 -43.25 -18.27 -34.16
C ALA A 50 -44.33 -18.85 -35.11
N PRO A 51 -44.71 -18.27 -36.29
CA PRO A 51 -44.52 -16.93 -36.88
C PRO A 51 -45.81 -16.37 -37.60
N LEU A 52 -45.65 -15.25 -38.33
CA LEU A 52 -46.35 -14.83 -39.58
C LEU A 52 -47.56 -13.85 -39.59
N HIS A 53 -47.55 -13.06 -40.68
CA HIS A 53 -48.58 -12.26 -41.36
C HIS A 53 -48.88 -10.84 -40.81
N ALA A 54 -48.48 -9.79 -41.54
CA ALA A 54 -49.25 -9.05 -42.57
C ALA A 54 -50.19 -8.02 -41.92
N ALA A 55 -50.50 -6.83 -42.43
CA ALA A 55 -50.07 -5.92 -43.49
C ALA A 55 -50.90 -4.62 -43.20
N ILE A 56 -50.79 -3.59 -44.05
CA ILE A 56 -51.78 -2.47 -44.21
C ILE A 56 -51.58 -1.34 -43.16
N SER A 57 -51.44 -0.04 -43.45
CA SER A 57 -51.49 0.78 -44.67
C SER A 57 -50.94 2.18 -44.36
N ALA A 58 -50.47 2.88 -45.40
CA ALA A 58 -50.23 4.32 -45.42
C ALA A 58 -51.53 5.14 -45.25
N PRO A 59 -51.43 6.45 -44.98
CA PRO A 59 -51.76 7.37 -46.07
C PRO A 59 -50.77 8.53 -46.28
N THR A 60 -50.67 8.84 -47.57
CA THR A 60 -50.26 10.05 -48.28
C THR A 60 -50.51 11.39 -47.59
N ASN A 61 -49.54 12.31 -47.73
CA ASN A 61 -49.75 13.62 -48.35
C ASN A 61 -48.43 14.23 -48.83
N ALA A 62 -48.49 14.84 -50.00
CA ALA A 62 -47.38 15.40 -50.77
C ALA A 62 -47.20 16.91 -50.52
N ALA A 63 -45.95 17.39 -50.53
CA ALA A 63 -45.51 18.70 -51.04
C ALA A 63 -43.96 18.76 -51.06
N ASP A 64 -43.42 19.27 -52.17
CA ASP A 64 -42.00 19.26 -52.59
C ASP A 64 -41.10 20.36 -51.91
N PRO A 65 -39.89 20.70 -52.42
CA PRO A 65 -38.61 20.08 -52.06
C PRO A 65 -37.55 21.09 -51.60
N VAL A 66 -36.62 20.72 -50.71
CA VAL A 66 -35.35 21.46 -50.56
C VAL A 66 -34.20 20.49 -50.38
N SER A 67 -33.22 20.65 -51.26
CA SER A 67 -31.91 20.01 -51.30
C SER A 67 -31.17 20.05 -49.96
N ASN A 68 -30.59 18.93 -49.54
CA ASN A 68 -29.20 18.88 -49.09
C ASN A 68 -28.71 17.45 -48.93
N THR A 69 -27.63 17.16 -49.65
CA THR A 69 -26.86 15.92 -49.70
C THR A 69 -26.16 15.68 -48.37
N ALA A 70 -26.44 14.54 -47.72
CA ALA A 70 -25.65 14.04 -46.60
C ALA A 70 -24.45 13.23 -47.14
N PRO A 71 -23.23 13.42 -46.62
CA PRO A 71 -22.11 12.55 -46.97
C PRO A 71 -22.19 11.23 -46.18
N GLN A 72 -22.17 10.11 -46.91
CA GLN A 72 -22.02 8.76 -46.35
C GLN A 72 -20.60 8.57 -45.79
N ALA A 73 -20.52 8.02 -44.58
CA ALA A 73 -19.28 7.56 -43.97
C ALA A 73 -18.73 6.33 -44.70
N THR A 74 -17.54 6.45 -45.28
CA THR A 74 -16.75 5.33 -45.81
C THR A 74 -15.70 4.94 -44.77
N LEU A 75 -15.61 3.63 -44.47
CA LEU A 75 -14.50 3.04 -43.72
C LEU A 75 -13.22 3.14 -44.57
N PRO A 76 -12.07 3.56 -44.02
CA PRO A 76 -10.86 3.65 -44.83
C PRO A 76 -10.31 2.24 -45.16
N SER A 77 -10.08 2.02 -46.45
CA SER A 77 -9.39 0.86 -47.03
C SER A 77 -7.87 1.00 -46.91
N PHE A 78 -7.20 -0.15 -47.01
CA PHE A 78 -5.78 -0.42 -46.76
C PHE A 78 -4.76 0.25 -47.73
N GLU A 79 -5.13 1.25 -48.53
CA GLU A 79 -4.29 1.75 -49.64
C GLU A 79 -3.81 3.21 -49.56
N ASP A 80 -4.04 3.93 -48.46
CA ASP A 80 -3.41 5.24 -48.24
C ASP A 80 -1.99 5.11 -47.64
N ILE A 81 -1.08 4.47 -48.39
CA ILE A 81 0.37 4.60 -48.20
C ILE A 81 0.91 5.37 -49.41
N ARG A 82 1.17 6.67 -49.23
CA ARG A 82 2.11 7.38 -50.11
C ARG A 82 3.53 7.23 -49.54
N PRO A 83 4.53 6.80 -50.33
CA PRO A 83 5.91 6.73 -49.88
C PRO A 83 6.52 8.13 -49.98
N VAL A 84 7.01 8.67 -48.86
CA VAL A 84 7.95 9.80 -48.91
C VAL A 84 9.35 9.19 -48.89
N ILE A 85 9.97 9.07 -50.06
CA ILE A 85 11.38 8.66 -50.19
C ILE A 85 12.17 9.74 -50.91
N GLY A 86 13.25 10.13 -50.23
CA GLY A 86 14.40 10.92 -50.69
C GLY A 86 15.14 11.47 -49.46
N ALA A 87 15.78 10.66 -48.60
CA ALA A 87 17.17 10.18 -48.68
C ALA A 87 18.19 11.32 -48.96
N ASN A 88 19.01 11.79 -48.00
CA ASN A 88 20.13 11.04 -47.39
C ASN A 88 20.42 11.37 -45.90
N ALA A 89 20.52 10.29 -45.13
CA ALA A 89 21.25 10.03 -43.87
C ALA A 89 21.32 11.11 -42.76
N GLY A 90 20.35 11.05 -41.84
CA GLY A 90 20.48 11.54 -40.45
C GLY A 90 19.47 12.61 -40.00
N GLY A 91 18.64 13.12 -40.91
CA GLY A 91 17.62 14.12 -40.60
C GLY A 91 16.34 13.50 -40.03
N VAL A 92 16.25 13.44 -38.71
CA VAL A 92 14.95 13.36 -38.02
C VAL A 92 14.42 14.79 -37.94
N SER A 93 13.28 15.06 -38.59
CA SER A 93 12.51 16.29 -38.32
C SER A 93 12.08 16.27 -36.85
N PRO A 94 12.31 17.34 -36.06
CA PRO A 94 12.09 17.32 -34.61
C PRO A 94 10.61 17.20 -34.18
N ASP A 95 9.66 17.34 -35.12
CA ASP A 95 8.23 17.52 -34.84
C ASP A 95 7.32 16.33 -35.19
N ALA A 96 7.87 15.15 -35.49
CA ALA A 96 7.04 13.94 -35.62
C ALA A 96 6.81 13.30 -34.24
N THR A 97 6.01 13.96 -33.39
CA THR A 97 5.41 13.32 -32.21
C THR A 97 4.73 12.04 -32.69
N SER A 98 5.18 10.90 -32.17
CA SER A 98 4.60 9.63 -32.58
C SER A 98 3.11 9.63 -32.17
N PRO A 99 2.19 9.08 -32.99
CA PRO A 99 0.76 9.10 -32.68
C PRO A 99 0.38 8.18 -31.51
N TYR A 100 1.35 7.49 -30.91
CA TYR A 100 1.13 6.49 -29.88
C TYR A 100 1.33 7.06 -28.48
N PRO A 101 0.47 6.69 -27.51
CA PRO A 101 0.58 7.14 -26.12
C PRO A 101 1.84 6.61 -25.42
N SER A 102 2.36 5.46 -25.87
CA SER A 102 3.51 4.77 -25.29
C SER A 102 4.38 4.14 -26.39
N PRO A 103 5.67 3.89 -26.14
CA PRO A 103 6.59 3.36 -27.13
C PRO A 103 6.25 1.92 -27.50
N PRO A 104 6.47 1.50 -28.77
CA PRO A 104 6.13 0.16 -29.20
C PRO A 104 7.01 -0.89 -28.51
N PRO A 105 6.51 -2.13 -28.27
CA PRO A 105 7.28 -3.17 -27.58
C PRO A 105 8.61 -3.54 -28.26
N SER A 106 8.73 -3.33 -29.57
CA SER A 106 9.98 -3.54 -30.32
C SER A 106 11.08 -2.53 -29.97
N ALA A 107 10.71 -1.32 -29.52
CA ALA A 107 11.67 -0.31 -29.08
C ALA A 107 12.36 -0.69 -27.76
N ALA A 108 11.70 -1.49 -26.91
CA ALA A 108 12.26 -1.95 -25.63
C ALA A 108 13.58 -2.71 -25.79
N LEU A 109 13.71 -3.49 -26.87
CA LEU A 109 14.93 -4.27 -27.18
C LEU A 109 16.12 -3.38 -27.57
N LYS A 110 15.90 -2.13 -27.98
CA LYS A 110 16.95 -1.20 -28.39
C LYS A 110 17.37 -0.23 -27.28
N SER A 111 16.61 -0.16 -26.20
CA SER A 111 16.84 0.78 -25.10
C SER A 111 18.02 0.37 -24.23
N ALA A 112 19.07 1.19 -24.20
CA ALA A 112 20.20 0.97 -23.28
C ALA A 112 19.79 1.15 -21.81
N LYS A 113 18.87 2.08 -21.52
CA LYS A 113 18.39 2.35 -20.15
C LYS A 113 17.68 1.14 -19.54
N LEU A 114 16.85 0.45 -20.32
CA LEU A 114 16.17 -0.77 -19.86
C LEU A 114 17.15 -1.90 -19.55
N HIS A 115 18.13 -2.14 -20.42
CA HIS A 115 19.12 -3.19 -20.20
C HIS A 115 19.97 -2.89 -18.96
N ALA A 116 20.36 -1.62 -18.77
CA ALA A 116 21.08 -1.19 -17.59
C ALA A 116 20.24 -1.38 -16.30
N LEU A 117 18.94 -1.06 -16.34
CA LEU A 117 18.04 -1.26 -15.20
C LEU A 117 17.86 -2.75 -14.89
N HIS A 118 17.65 -3.59 -15.91
CA HIS A 118 17.51 -5.04 -15.77
C HIS A 118 18.74 -5.66 -15.10
N ALA A 119 19.93 -5.30 -15.56
CA ALA A 119 21.20 -5.76 -14.99
C ALA A 119 21.43 -5.24 -13.55
N ARG A 120 21.12 -3.96 -13.29
CA ARG A 120 21.27 -3.35 -11.95
C ARG A 120 20.41 -4.03 -10.89
N LEU A 121 19.23 -4.46 -11.27
CA LEU A 121 18.29 -5.16 -10.40
C LEU A 121 18.60 -6.66 -10.26
N GLY A 122 19.60 -7.18 -10.99
CA GLY A 122 19.95 -8.60 -10.99
C GLY A 122 18.79 -9.49 -11.44
N LEU A 123 17.96 -9.02 -12.38
CA LEU A 123 16.84 -9.78 -12.88
C LEU A 123 17.35 -10.96 -13.71
N SER A 124 16.67 -12.10 -13.63
CA SER A 124 17.03 -13.28 -14.43
C SER A 124 16.77 -13.05 -15.92
N ASP A 125 17.58 -13.69 -16.78
CA ASP A 125 17.39 -13.69 -18.24
C ASP A 125 16.01 -14.19 -18.70
N LYS A 126 15.32 -14.99 -17.87
CA LYS A 126 13.95 -15.44 -18.16
C LYS A 126 12.91 -14.32 -18.03
N PHE A 127 13.26 -13.21 -17.37
CA PHE A 127 12.38 -12.05 -17.25
C PHE A 127 12.56 -11.16 -18.49
N PRO A 128 11.57 -11.08 -19.39
CA PRO A 128 11.72 -10.41 -20.67
C PRO A 128 11.72 -8.89 -20.50
N ILE A 129 12.59 -8.21 -21.26
CA ILE A 129 12.74 -6.75 -21.20
C ILE A 129 11.46 -6.00 -21.59
N ASN A 130 10.63 -6.59 -22.45
CA ASN A 130 9.34 -6.02 -22.84
C ASN A 130 8.37 -5.94 -21.64
N THR A 131 8.45 -6.88 -20.68
CA THR A 131 7.65 -6.78 -19.44
C THR A 131 8.20 -5.69 -18.53
N LEU A 132 9.52 -5.47 -18.51
CA LEU A 132 10.12 -4.35 -17.78
C LEU A 132 9.68 -3.00 -18.36
N ALA A 133 9.70 -2.87 -19.68
CA ALA A 133 9.20 -1.68 -20.38
C ALA A 133 7.73 -1.42 -20.06
N ARG A 134 6.88 -2.46 -20.12
CA ARG A 134 5.46 -2.35 -19.74
C ARG A 134 5.27 -1.89 -18.30
N ALA A 135 6.13 -2.30 -17.36
CA ALA A 135 6.02 -1.87 -15.97
C ALA A 135 6.24 -0.36 -15.79
N LEU A 136 6.96 0.30 -16.70
CA LEU A 136 7.26 1.74 -16.69
C LEU A 136 6.16 2.60 -17.36
N VAL A 137 5.14 1.99 -17.95
CA VAL A 137 4.00 2.70 -18.56
C VAL A 137 2.85 2.75 -17.57
N ASP A 138 2.61 3.93 -17.00
CA ASP A 138 1.51 4.17 -16.07
C ASP A 138 0.15 4.22 -16.80
N PRO A 139 -0.97 3.82 -16.16
CA PRO A 139 -2.33 4.02 -16.71
C PRO A 139 -2.66 5.43 -17.19
N SER A 140 -2.05 6.45 -16.61
CA SER A 140 -2.25 7.85 -17.01
C SER A 140 -1.55 8.20 -18.33
N ALA A 141 -0.51 7.45 -18.71
CA ALA A 141 0.15 7.58 -20.00
C ALA A 141 -0.59 6.80 -21.08
N ASP A 142 -1.02 5.56 -20.79
CA ASP A 142 -1.73 4.69 -21.73
C ASP A 142 -3.00 4.10 -21.10
N GLU A 143 -4.15 4.45 -21.68
CA GLU A 143 -5.45 3.98 -21.22
C GLU A 143 -5.66 2.49 -21.50
N ASN A 144 -4.92 1.90 -22.44
CA ASN A 144 -5.10 0.50 -22.83
C ASN A 144 -4.54 -0.46 -21.76
N PRO A 145 -5.39 -1.31 -21.14
CA PRO A 145 -4.96 -2.25 -20.09
C PRO A 145 -3.88 -3.26 -20.51
N LYS A 146 -3.68 -3.45 -21.82
CA LYS A 146 -2.67 -4.37 -22.37
C LYS A 146 -1.27 -3.76 -22.36
N PHE A 147 -1.15 -2.44 -22.46
CA PHE A 147 0.14 -1.74 -22.59
C PHE A 147 0.53 -0.99 -21.32
N ASN A 148 -0.41 -0.76 -20.40
CA ASN A 148 -0.11 -0.19 -19.08
C ASN A 148 0.25 -1.23 -18.01
N ASN A 149 0.73 -0.71 -16.89
CA ASN A 149 1.22 -1.47 -15.74
C ASN A 149 0.15 -1.80 -14.67
N VAL A 150 -1.11 -1.36 -14.83
CA VAL A 150 -2.18 -1.47 -13.80
C VAL A 150 -2.35 -2.88 -13.26
N ASN A 151 -2.47 -3.86 -14.16
CA ASN A 151 -2.73 -5.25 -13.79
C ASN A 151 -1.51 -5.90 -13.11
N LEU A 152 -0.31 -5.52 -13.54
CA LEU A 152 0.93 -5.97 -12.92
C LEU A 152 1.09 -5.37 -11.51
N ALA A 153 0.79 -4.08 -11.37
CA ALA A 153 0.85 -3.37 -10.10
C ALA A 153 -0.17 -3.92 -9.09
N TYR A 154 -1.37 -4.28 -9.54
CA TYR A 154 -2.36 -4.97 -8.70
C TYR A 154 -1.83 -6.29 -8.12
N LEU A 155 -1.26 -7.14 -8.97
CA LEU A 155 -0.69 -8.42 -8.53
C LEU A 155 0.49 -8.21 -7.59
N GLY A 156 1.41 -7.31 -7.94
CA GLY A 156 2.59 -7.05 -7.13
C GLY A 156 2.28 -6.40 -5.78
N SER A 157 1.32 -5.48 -5.72
CA SER A 157 0.86 -4.89 -4.45
C SER A 157 0.30 -5.95 -3.51
N THR A 158 -0.45 -6.92 -4.04
CA THR A 158 -0.95 -8.07 -3.28
C THR A 158 0.20 -8.92 -2.73
N VAL A 159 1.18 -9.25 -3.57
CA VAL A 159 2.36 -10.04 -3.18
C VAL A 159 3.20 -9.32 -2.12
N ILE A 160 3.44 -8.02 -2.29
CA ILE A 160 4.19 -7.19 -1.35
C ILE A 160 3.45 -7.17 0.00
N ASN A 161 2.18 -6.77 0.02
CA ASN A 161 1.42 -6.58 1.26
C ASN A 161 1.21 -7.91 2.02
N TYR A 162 1.05 -9.03 1.30
CA TYR A 162 0.98 -10.36 1.91
C TYR A 162 2.29 -10.74 2.62
N HIS A 163 3.43 -10.64 1.91
CA HIS A 163 4.74 -11.00 2.47
C HIS A 163 5.19 -10.04 3.58
N LEU A 164 4.78 -8.79 3.50
CA LEU A 164 5.07 -7.79 4.52
C LEU A 164 4.26 -8.05 5.80
N SER A 165 2.95 -8.26 5.66
CA SER A 165 2.06 -8.49 6.82
C SER A 165 2.40 -9.79 7.55
N GLU A 166 2.67 -10.90 6.84
CA GLU A 166 3.08 -12.15 7.50
C GLU A 166 4.40 -11.98 8.26
N PHE A 167 5.35 -11.23 7.71
CA PHE A 167 6.64 -10.98 8.35
C PHE A 167 6.48 -10.12 9.59
N LEU A 168 5.69 -9.04 9.51
CA LEU A 168 5.47 -8.12 10.61
C LEU A 168 4.72 -8.78 11.77
N VAL A 169 3.68 -9.57 11.49
CA VAL A 169 2.94 -10.30 12.53
C VAL A 169 3.81 -11.35 13.21
N CYS A 170 4.68 -12.04 12.45
CA CYS A 170 5.61 -13.01 13.05
C CYS A 170 6.73 -12.32 13.85
N LYS A 171 7.23 -11.17 13.39
CA LYS A 171 8.32 -10.41 14.05
C LYS A 171 7.84 -9.63 15.28
N TYR A 172 6.65 -9.04 15.22
CA TYR A 172 6.05 -8.24 16.28
C TYR A 172 4.60 -8.69 16.54
N PRO A 173 4.39 -9.84 17.20
CA PRO A 173 3.05 -10.42 17.36
C PRO A 173 2.10 -9.61 18.24
N ARG A 174 2.63 -8.66 19.02
CA ARG A 174 1.86 -7.78 19.92
C ARG A 174 1.61 -6.39 19.33
N LEU A 175 1.97 -6.14 18.08
CA LEU A 175 1.93 -4.79 17.52
C LEU A 175 0.49 -4.26 17.42
N PRO A 176 0.20 -3.06 17.98
CA PRO A 176 -1.10 -2.40 17.82
C PRO A 176 -1.49 -2.24 16.36
N MET A 177 -2.78 -2.37 16.05
CA MET A 177 -3.25 -2.42 14.65
C MET A 177 -2.97 -1.12 13.90
N LEU A 178 -3.11 0.03 14.56
CA LEU A 178 -2.79 1.34 13.97
C LEU A 178 -1.30 1.47 13.66
N VAL A 179 -0.44 0.97 14.55
CA VAL A 179 1.01 0.99 14.33
C VAL A 179 1.39 0.02 13.23
N LEU A 180 0.73 -1.14 13.13
CA LEU A 180 0.93 -2.09 12.03
C LEU A 180 0.66 -1.44 10.67
N TYR A 181 -0.42 -0.67 10.52
CA TYR A 181 -0.70 0.07 9.28
C TYR A 181 0.39 1.10 8.94
N GLU A 182 0.88 1.84 9.93
CA GLU A 182 1.96 2.83 9.71
C GLU A 182 3.31 2.16 9.39
N VAL A 183 3.61 1.01 10.01
CA VAL A 183 4.77 0.20 9.67
C VAL A 183 4.65 -0.33 8.25
N MET A 184 3.49 -0.87 7.89
CA MET A 184 3.22 -1.32 6.53
C MET A 184 3.38 -0.18 5.52
N ARG A 185 2.84 1.01 5.81
CA ARG A 185 3.01 2.22 4.99
C ARG A 185 4.47 2.64 4.87
N GLY A 186 5.25 2.55 5.95
CA GLY A 186 6.70 2.82 5.94
C GLY A 186 7.48 1.90 4.99
N TYR A 187 6.95 0.70 4.70
CA TYR A 187 7.55 -0.23 3.74
C TYR A 187 6.90 -0.16 2.34
N SER A 188 5.59 -0.34 2.22
CA SER A 188 4.87 -0.45 0.94
C SER A 188 4.06 0.78 0.54
N GLY A 189 4.14 1.88 1.29
CA GLY A 189 3.51 3.15 0.93
C GLY A 189 4.13 3.80 -0.30
N SER A 190 3.37 4.66 -0.97
CA SER A 190 3.79 5.29 -2.23
C SER A 190 5.11 6.07 -2.11
N GLU A 191 5.28 6.83 -1.04
CA GLU A 191 6.52 7.56 -0.77
C GLU A 191 7.71 6.61 -0.57
N ALA A 192 7.53 5.56 0.25
CA ALA A 192 8.56 4.58 0.55
C ALA A 192 8.99 3.80 -0.71
N LEU A 193 8.05 3.40 -1.55
CA LEU A 193 8.34 2.72 -2.82
C LEU A 193 8.95 3.68 -3.84
N SER A 194 8.54 4.96 -3.85
CA SER A 194 9.16 5.95 -4.72
C SER A 194 10.64 6.17 -4.40
N MET A 195 11.01 6.11 -3.13
CA MET A 195 12.42 6.17 -2.72
C MET A 195 13.20 4.96 -3.25
N VAL A 196 12.61 3.76 -3.20
CA VAL A 196 13.22 2.54 -3.74
C VAL A 196 13.39 2.64 -5.26
N ALA A 197 12.37 3.11 -5.98
CA ALA A 197 12.45 3.33 -7.43
C ALA A 197 13.56 4.32 -7.81
N ARG A 198 13.71 5.41 -7.03
CA ARG A 198 14.78 6.39 -7.21
C ARG A 198 16.16 5.79 -6.95
N GLN A 199 16.31 4.95 -5.92
CA GLN A 199 17.56 4.22 -5.64
C GLN A 199 17.94 3.28 -6.77
N TRP A 200 16.95 2.70 -7.45
CA TRP A 200 17.19 1.89 -8.66
C TRP A 200 17.54 2.70 -9.89
N GLY A 201 17.56 4.04 -9.81
CA GLY A 201 17.88 4.92 -10.93
C GLY A 201 16.78 5.02 -11.97
N VAL A 202 15.51 4.90 -11.55
CA VAL A 202 14.35 5.12 -12.43
C VAL A 202 14.11 6.61 -12.60
N GLU A 203 14.23 7.07 -13.84
CA GLU A 203 13.99 8.45 -14.25
C GLU A 203 12.56 8.60 -14.80
N SER A 204 11.95 9.76 -14.59
CA SER A 204 10.63 10.08 -15.15
C SER A 204 10.78 10.81 -16.48
N ALA A 205 9.95 10.44 -17.46
CA ALA A 205 9.75 11.23 -18.67
C ALA A 205 9.13 12.60 -18.33
N SER A 206 9.38 13.59 -19.18
CA SER A 206 8.74 14.91 -19.03
C SER A 206 7.26 14.84 -19.39
N GLU A 207 6.95 14.14 -20.48
CA GLU A 207 5.60 13.93 -20.99
C GLU A 207 5.51 12.51 -21.56
N PRO A 208 4.37 11.81 -21.45
CA PRO A 208 4.19 10.51 -22.07
C PRO A 208 4.09 10.63 -23.59
N GLY A 209 4.72 9.72 -24.31
CA GLY A 209 4.70 9.68 -25.78
C GLY A 209 5.49 8.48 -26.32
N GLY A 210 5.16 8.03 -27.53
CA GLY A 210 5.80 6.89 -28.16
C GLY A 210 7.23 7.14 -28.66
N GLU A 211 7.65 8.41 -28.76
CA GLU A 211 9.03 8.79 -29.08
C GLU A 211 9.98 8.65 -27.89
N VAL A 212 9.43 8.61 -26.67
CA VAL A 212 10.22 8.55 -25.44
C VAL A 212 10.85 7.16 -25.30
N ASP A 213 12.11 7.12 -24.87
CA ASP A 213 12.79 5.87 -24.56
C ASP A 213 11.96 5.05 -23.53
N PRO A 214 11.57 3.79 -23.82
CA PRO A 214 10.83 2.94 -22.90
C PRO A 214 11.56 2.64 -21.57
N GLY A 215 12.83 3.02 -21.41
CA GLY A 215 13.54 3.00 -20.14
C GLY A 215 13.19 4.12 -19.15
N LEU A 216 12.32 5.06 -19.53
CA LEU A 216 11.83 6.14 -18.68
C LEU A 216 10.43 5.81 -18.14
N LEU A 217 10.15 6.20 -16.90
CA LEU A 217 8.82 6.10 -16.31
C LEU A 217 7.90 7.16 -16.94
N GLN A 218 6.85 6.70 -17.61
CA GLN A 218 5.91 7.54 -18.33
C GLN A 218 4.60 7.62 -17.55
N PHE A 219 4.19 8.84 -17.20
CA PHE A 219 2.92 9.13 -16.54
C PHE A 219 2.47 10.54 -16.92
N SER A 220 1.16 10.79 -16.88
CA SER A 220 0.59 12.12 -17.06
C SER A 220 0.33 12.78 -15.70
N THR A 221 0.46 14.10 -15.65
CA THR A 221 0.07 14.90 -14.48
C THR A 221 -1.42 15.21 -14.43
N ASP A 222 -2.15 14.92 -15.51
CA ASP A 222 -3.57 15.22 -15.63
C ASP A 222 -4.39 14.28 -14.73
N PRO A 223 -5.13 14.79 -13.73
CA PRO A 223 -5.92 13.97 -12.81
C PRO A 223 -7.09 13.25 -13.49
N ALA A 224 -7.46 13.68 -14.69
CA ALA A 224 -8.54 13.10 -15.48
C ALA A 224 -8.08 11.87 -16.30
N LYS A 225 -6.78 11.78 -16.61
CA LYS A 225 -6.18 10.70 -17.39
C LYS A 225 -5.61 9.67 -16.41
N GLY A 226 -6.05 8.42 -16.53
CA GLY A 226 -5.53 7.32 -15.73
C GLY A 226 -6.60 6.46 -15.08
N ILE A 227 -6.51 5.17 -15.38
CA ILE A 227 -7.26 4.12 -14.67
C ILE A 227 -6.60 3.91 -13.31
N LYS A 228 -7.28 4.27 -12.22
CA LYS A 228 -6.80 3.93 -10.87
C LYS A 228 -6.77 2.41 -10.71
N GLN A 229 -5.67 1.91 -10.15
CA GLN A 229 -5.56 0.51 -9.77
C GLN A 229 -6.72 0.14 -8.84
N ARG A 230 -7.37 -0.98 -9.13
CA ARG A 230 -8.38 -1.53 -8.23
C ARG A 230 -7.72 -1.92 -6.91
N VAL A 231 -8.24 -1.43 -5.79
CA VAL A 231 -7.75 -1.79 -4.46
C VAL A 231 -8.76 -2.70 -3.78
N TRP A 232 -8.30 -3.54 -2.86
CA TRP A 232 -9.19 -4.28 -1.96
C TRP A 232 -9.81 -3.31 -0.94
N GLY A 233 -11.05 -3.61 -0.53
CA GLY A 233 -11.83 -2.75 0.37
C GLY A 233 -13.12 -2.26 -0.31
N HIS A 234 -13.94 -1.55 0.46
CA HIS A 234 -15.25 -1.07 0.02
C HIS A 234 -15.42 0.40 0.39
N VAL A 235 -15.93 1.20 -0.54
CA VAL A 235 -16.30 2.57 -0.22
C VAL A 235 -17.42 2.57 0.82
N ARG A 236 -17.17 3.23 1.94
CA ARG A 236 -18.12 3.40 3.04
C ARG A 236 -19.33 4.21 2.59
N LYS A 237 -20.53 3.82 3.02
CA LYS A 237 -21.76 4.59 2.76
C LYS A 237 -21.67 5.98 3.38
N GLU A 238 -21.06 6.06 4.54
CA GLU A 238 -20.84 7.28 5.29
C GLU A 238 -19.62 8.09 4.82
N ALA A 239 -18.86 7.67 3.80
CA ALA A 239 -17.61 8.33 3.40
C ALA A 239 -17.76 9.84 3.18
N ALA A 240 -18.82 10.26 2.47
CA ALA A 240 -19.08 11.67 2.20
C ALA A 240 -19.37 12.49 3.47
N TYR A 241 -20.04 11.89 4.47
CA TYR A 241 -20.34 12.53 5.74
C TYR A 241 -19.13 12.48 6.68
N ALA A 242 -18.35 11.40 6.64
CA ALA A 242 -17.16 11.24 7.44
C ALA A 242 -16.09 12.30 7.11
N GLU A 243 -15.88 12.59 5.82
CA GLU A 243 -14.98 13.67 5.37
C GLU A 243 -15.50 15.06 5.79
N LYS A 244 -16.81 15.30 5.68
CA LYS A 244 -17.41 16.61 5.96
C LYS A 244 -17.52 16.94 7.45
N TYR A 245 -17.85 15.94 8.26
CA TYR A 245 -18.21 16.13 9.67
C TYR A 245 -17.25 15.44 10.64
N ASN A 246 -16.12 14.92 10.16
CA ASN A 246 -15.11 14.20 10.96
C ASN A 246 -15.71 13.08 11.81
N TRP A 247 -16.60 12.27 11.22
CA TRP A 247 -17.19 11.15 11.93
C TRP A 247 -16.14 10.12 12.34
N ARG A 248 -16.32 9.54 13.53
CA ARG A 248 -15.40 8.55 14.09
C ARG A 248 -15.38 7.30 13.21
N ARG A 249 -14.18 6.86 12.83
CA ARG A 249 -13.92 5.58 12.16
C ARG A 249 -13.31 4.59 13.15
N SER A 250 -13.88 3.40 13.29
CA SER A 250 -13.33 2.35 14.16
C SER A 250 -12.15 1.64 13.51
N VAL A 251 -11.19 1.17 14.32
CA VAL A 251 -10.00 0.44 13.85
C VAL A 251 -10.36 -0.93 13.29
N SER A 252 -11.27 -1.65 13.94
CA SER A 252 -11.74 -2.97 13.47
C SER A 252 -12.37 -2.91 12.09
N SER A 253 -13.19 -1.88 11.80
CA SER A 253 -13.83 -1.73 10.49
C SER A 253 -12.84 -1.46 9.36
N ARG A 254 -11.65 -0.91 9.66
CA ARG A 254 -10.62 -0.63 8.64
C ARG A 254 -10.11 -1.89 7.97
N THR A 255 -10.03 -3.00 8.70
CA THR A 255 -9.52 -4.28 8.18
C THR A 255 -10.33 -4.82 7.00
N VAL A 256 -11.61 -4.45 6.88
CA VAL A 256 -12.53 -4.95 5.83
C VAL A 256 -12.91 -3.87 4.81
N LEU A 257 -13.12 -2.64 5.26
CA LEU A 257 -13.67 -1.56 4.43
C LEU A 257 -12.57 -0.68 3.82
N ASP A 258 -11.48 -0.45 4.54
CA ASP A 258 -10.41 0.43 4.10
C ASP A 258 -9.39 -0.36 3.26
N ASP A 259 -8.39 0.32 2.72
CA ASP A 259 -7.35 -0.34 1.93
C ASP A 259 -6.36 -1.16 2.78
N ALA A 260 -5.37 -1.79 2.12
CA ALA A 260 -4.36 -2.61 2.79
C ALA A 260 -3.47 -1.82 3.78
N LEU A 261 -3.46 -0.49 3.71
CA LEU A 261 -2.71 0.42 4.59
C LEU A 261 -3.63 1.14 5.60
N GLY A 262 -4.93 0.80 5.64
CA GLY A 262 -5.93 1.39 6.54
C GLY A 262 -6.46 2.77 6.12
N ASP A 263 -6.28 3.17 4.86
CA ASP A 263 -6.83 4.40 4.28
C ASP A 263 -8.25 4.23 3.77
N ALA A 264 -9.07 5.26 3.98
CA ALA A 264 -10.44 5.27 3.48
C ALA A 264 -10.46 5.32 1.94
N LEU A 265 -11.21 4.42 1.34
CA LEU A 265 -11.52 4.50 -0.09
C LEU A 265 -12.59 5.58 -0.31
N SER A 266 -12.30 6.55 -1.18
CA SER A 266 -13.27 7.56 -1.60
C SER A 266 -13.89 7.18 -2.94
N SER A 267 -15.22 7.32 -3.05
CA SER A 267 -15.93 7.19 -4.33
C SER A 267 -15.74 8.41 -5.22
N LYS A 268 -15.45 9.58 -4.63
CA LYS A 268 -15.19 10.79 -5.40
C LYS A 268 -13.81 10.70 -6.03
N LYS A 269 -13.70 11.10 -7.30
CA LYS A 269 -12.41 11.42 -7.97
C LYS A 269 -11.74 12.55 -7.17
N SER A 270 -11.03 12.21 -6.10
CA SER A 270 -10.46 13.18 -5.15
C SER A 270 -9.35 14.05 -5.72
N ASP A 271 -8.86 13.76 -6.93
CA ASP A 271 -7.90 14.62 -7.64
C ASP A 271 -8.59 15.72 -8.48
N ALA A 272 -9.92 15.69 -8.54
CA ALA A 272 -10.75 16.82 -8.96
C ALA A 272 -11.18 17.64 -7.73
N THR A 273 -10.30 17.82 -6.74
CA THR A 273 -10.40 19.05 -5.95
C THR A 273 -10.06 20.16 -6.94
N PRO A 274 -11.02 20.98 -7.40
CA PRO A 274 -10.68 22.11 -8.26
C PRO A 274 -9.62 22.90 -7.50
N ALA A 275 -8.55 23.30 -8.20
CA ALA A 275 -7.54 24.20 -7.63
C ALA A 275 -8.30 25.26 -6.84
N ALA A 276 -8.21 25.19 -5.50
CA ALA A 276 -8.92 26.12 -4.64
C ALA A 276 -8.59 27.51 -5.18
N SER A 277 -9.63 28.26 -5.58
CA SER A 277 -9.51 29.47 -6.38
C SER A 277 -8.22 30.21 -6.03
N GLU A 278 -7.28 30.27 -6.97
CA GLU A 278 -5.93 30.85 -6.77
C GLU A 278 -6.00 32.34 -6.35
N THR A 279 -7.20 32.92 -6.39
CA THR A 279 -7.57 34.22 -5.84
C THR A 279 -7.19 34.32 -4.36
N GLY A 280 -6.10 35.03 -4.10
CA GLY A 280 -5.67 35.43 -2.75
C GLY A 280 -4.42 34.72 -2.22
N LYS A 281 -3.85 33.75 -2.94
CA LYS A 281 -2.60 33.08 -2.54
C LYS A 281 -1.37 33.82 -3.09
N LEU A 282 -0.28 33.79 -2.33
CA LEU A 282 1.00 34.32 -2.81
C LEU A 282 1.54 33.42 -3.94
N PRO A 283 2.23 33.97 -4.96
CA PRO A 283 2.81 33.16 -6.04
C PRO A 283 3.74 32.05 -5.54
N SER A 284 4.44 32.27 -4.42
CA SER A 284 5.33 31.28 -3.82
C SER A 284 4.58 30.09 -3.21
N GLU A 285 3.36 30.28 -2.73
CA GLU A 285 2.52 29.23 -2.16
C GLU A 285 1.91 28.37 -3.27
N ILE A 286 1.46 29.00 -4.35
CA ILE A 286 0.95 28.32 -5.55
C ILE A 286 2.01 27.37 -6.12
N VAL A 287 3.25 27.86 -6.29
CA VAL A 287 4.38 27.05 -6.78
C VAL A 287 4.70 25.89 -5.82
N LYS A 288 4.62 26.11 -4.51
CA LYS A 288 4.83 25.05 -3.50
C LYS A 288 3.74 23.98 -3.58
N GLU A 289 2.47 24.37 -3.69
CA GLU A 289 1.34 23.44 -3.81
C GLU A 289 1.40 22.63 -5.10
N GLN A 290 1.67 23.28 -6.24
CA GLN A 290 1.85 22.60 -7.53
C GLN A 290 3.02 21.60 -7.47
N ARG A 291 4.14 21.98 -6.86
CA ARG A 291 5.27 21.08 -6.64
C ARG A 291 4.90 19.89 -5.76
N GLN A 292 4.17 20.10 -4.67
CA GLN A 292 3.72 19.02 -3.79
C GLN A 292 2.78 18.06 -4.52
N ARG A 293 1.84 18.59 -5.32
CA ARG A 293 0.94 17.79 -6.16
C ARG A 293 1.74 16.93 -7.14
N TRP A 294 2.68 17.53 -7.87
CA TRP A 294 3.54 16.81 -8.80
C TRP A 294 4.36 15.72 -8.10
N MET A 295 4.93 16.03 -6.92
CA MET A 295 5.69 15.04 -6.13
C MET A 295 4.82 13.86 -5.70
N ARG A 296 3.55 14.08 -5.35
CA ARG A 296 2.59 13.02 -5.00
C ARG A 296 2.28 12.12 -6.19
N VAL A 297 1.88 12.70 -7.33
CA VAL A 297 1.58 11.95 -8.56
C VAL A 297 2.81 11.15 -9.02
N ARG A 298 4.00 11.78 -8.99
CA ARG A 298 5.25 11.09 -9.31
C ARG A 298 5.55 9.93 -8.34
N ALA A 299 5.29 10.11 -7.04
CA ALA A 299 5.50 9.05 -6.06
C ALA A 299 4.52 7.89 -6.28
N GLU A 300 3.27 8.18 -6.63
CA GLU A 300 2.27 7.18 -7.00
C GLU A 300 2.70 6.39 -8.25
N ALA A 301 3.08 7.05 -9.34
CA ALA A 301 3.55 6.38 -10.56
C ALA A 301 4.81 5.52 -10.30
N MET A 302 5.77 6.04 -9.53
CA MET A 302 6.96 5.27 -9.13
C MET A 302 6.60 4.06 -8.28
N SER A 303 5.64 4.20 -7.38
CA SER A 303 5.15 3.08 -6.57
C SER A 303 4.44 2.02 -7.41
N GLY A 304 3.64 2.45 -8.39
CA GLY A 304 3.00 1.58 -9.37
C GLY A 304 4.00 0.79 -10.19
N PHE A 305 5.11 1.42 -10.63
CA PHE A 305 6.21 0.72 -11.27
C PHE A 305 6.84 -0.36 -10.38
N VAL A 306 7.16 -0.04 -9.11
CA VAL A 306 7.78 -1.02 -8.19
C VAL A 306 6.84 -2.21 -7.95
N GLN A 307 5.55 -1.93 -7.75
CA GLN A 307 4.54 -2.98 -7.63
C GLN A 307 4.45 -3.79 -8.93
N ALA A 308 4.40 -3.14 -10.09
CA ALA A 308 4.33 -3.82 -11.39
C ALA A 308 5.55 -4.71 -11.66
N LEU A 309 6.74 -4.28 -11.25
CA LEU A 309 7.95 -5.09 -11.35
C LEU A 309 7.82 -6.37 -10.52
N VAL A 310 7.37 -6.28 -9.26
CA VAL A 310 7.16 -7.47 -8.40
C VAL A 310 6.10 -8.40 -9.00
N GLY A 311 5.01 -7.84 -9.55
CA GLY A 311 3.99 -8.61 -10.25
C GLY A 311 4.52 -9.32 -11.50
N GLY A 312 5.37 -8.64 -12.28
CA GLY A 312 6.04 -9.23 -13.44
C GLY A 312 7.00 -10.37 -13.04
N ILE A 313 7.78 -10.18 -11.97
CA ILE A 313 8.66 -11.23 -11.43
C ILE A 313 7.82 -12.44 -10.99
N TYR A 314 6.70 -12.21 -10.32
CA TYR A 314 5.81 -13.28 -9.88
C TYR A 314 5.28 -14.12 -11.06
N ILE A 315 4.88 -13.47 -12.16
CA ILE A 315 4.36 -14.18 -13.36
C ILE A 315 5.45 -15.00 -14.03
N HIS A 316 6.64 -14.43 -14.25
CA HIS A 316 7.70 -15.08 -15.04
C HIS A 316 8.57 -16.06 -14.24
N ARG A 317 8.79 -15.79 -12.95
CA ARG A 317 9.70 -16.56 -12.08
C ARG A 317 9.01 -17.27 -10.93
N GLY A 318 7.71 -17.05 -10.75
CA GLY A 318 6.92 -17.67 -9.69
C GLY A 318 7.10 -17.00 -8.33
N ARG A 319 6.47 -17.61 -7.33
CA ARG A 319 6.33 -17.07 -5.99
C ARG A 319 7.65 -16.92 -5.22
N GLU A 320 8.52 -17.94 -5.25
CA GLU A 320 9.76 -17.94 -4.46
C GLU A 320 10.70 -16.80 -4.87
N ALA A 321 10.78 -16.51 -6.17
CA ALA A 321 11.57 -15.40 -6.70
C ALA A 321 11.00 -14.05 -6.26
N ALA A 322 9.68 -13.87 -6.33
CA ALA A 322 9.02 -12.63 -5.88
C ALA A 322 9.20 -12.40 -4.37
N LYS A 323 9.04 -13.45 -3.55
CA LYS A 323 9.29 -13.39 -2.10
C LYS A 323 10.73 -12.98 -1.80
N THR A 324 11.71 -13.59 -2.48
CA THR A 324 13.13 -13.29 -2.30
C THR A 324 13.42 -11.84 -2.68
N PHE A 325 12.85 -11.36 -3.79
CA PHE A 325 13.01 -9.99 -4.26
C PHE A 325 12.42 -8.96 -3.28
N VAL A 326 11.21 -9.23 -2.74
CA VAL A 326 10.59 -8.38 -1.71
C VAL A 326 11.43 -8.37 -0.45
N ARG A 327 11.97 -9.52 -0.04
CA ARG A 327 12.85 -9.62 1.13
C ARG A 327 14.14 -8.82 0.95
N SER A 328 14.77 -8.89 -0.21
CA SER A 328 16.07 -8.26 -0.46
C SER A 328 15.98 -6.74 -0.68
N HIS A 329 14.88 -6.23 -1.25
CA HIS A 329 14.76 -4.80 -1.59
C HIS A 329 13.84 -4.01 -0.66
N LEU A 330 12.73 -4.61 -0.18
CA LEU A 330 11.75 -3.89 0.64
C LEU A 330 12.01 -4.12 2.13
N LEU A 331 12.10 -5.40 2.56
CA LEU A 331 12.27 -5.77 3.98
C LEU A 331 13.70 -5.56 4.52
N SER A 332 14.70 -5.48 3.64
CA SER A 332 16.09 -5.19 4.02
C SER A 332 16.29 -3.78 4.58
N ARG A 333 15.31 -2.88 4.40
CA ARG A 333 15.35 -1.52 4.92
C ARG A 333 15.07 -1.48 6.41
N THR A 334 15.84 -0.65 7.10
CA THR A 334 15.68 -0.40 8.53
C THR A 334 14.59 0.65 8.75
N LEU A 335 13.53 0.28 9.47
CA LEU A 335 12.45 1.18 9.83
C LEU A 335 12.40 1.31 11.37
N PRO A 336 12.47 2.52 11.93
CA PRO A 336 12.40 2.71 13.38
C PRO A 336 10.94 2.61 13.86
N VAL A 337 10.44 1.38 14.05
CA VAL A 337 9.06 1.10 14.50
C VAL A 337 8.74 1.81 15.82
N GLU A 338 9.74 1.97 16.70
CA GLU A 338 9.59 2.67 17.98
C GLU A 338 9.08 4.11 17.85
N LYS A 339 9.40 4.79 16.74
CA LYS A 339 8.98 6.17 16.48
C LYS A 339 7.56 6.30 15.96
N MET A 340 6.92 5.18 15.61
CA MET A 340 5.55 5.15 15.07
C MET A 340 4.48 5.09 16.16
N PHE A 341 4.88 4.88 17.42
CA PHE A 341 3.96 4.88 18.55
C PHE A 341 3.60 6.30 18.97
N ALA A 342 2.30 6.55 19.12
CA ALA A 342 1.76 7.76 19.73
C ALA A 342 0.80 7.37 20.86
N PHE A 343 1.20 7.62 22.11
CA PHE A 343 0.39 7.31 23.29
C PHE A 343 -0.37 8.54 23.76
N ARG A 344 -1.65 8.36 24.10
CA ARG A 344 -2.46 9.44 24.69
C ARG A 344 -2.38 9.47 26.21
N LEU A 345 -2.58 8.32 26.87
CA LEU A 345 -2.59 8.16 28.33
C LEU A 345 -1.81 6.91 28.75
N PRO A 346 -0.46 6.93 28.66
CA PRO A 346 0.36 5.72 28.81
C PRO A 346 0.30 5.10 30.21
N THR A 347 0.09 5.90 31.26
CA THR A 347 -0.02 5.39 32.64
C THR A 347 -1.27 4.55 32.85
N MET A 348 -2.41 4.98 32.32
CA MET A 348 -3.68 4.25 32.40
C MET A 348 -3.63 2.96 31.58
N GLU A 349 -3.06 3.03 30.38
CA GLU A 349 -2.87 1.88 29.51
C GLU A 349 -1.96 0.83 30.17
N LEU A 350 -0.87 1.26 30.83
CA LEU A 350 0.02 0.37 31.58
C LEU A 350 -0.67 -0.28 32.79
N THR A 351 -1.50 0.47 33.53
CA THR A 351 -2.27 -0.11 34.64
C THR A 351 -3.26 -1.16 34.15
N LYS A 352 -3.96 -0.88 33.04
CA LYS A 352 -4.85 -1.85 32.39
C LYS A 352 -4.10 -3.09 31.90
N LEU A 353 -2.90 -2.92 31.34
CA LEU A 353 -2.03 -4.02 30.95
C LEU A 353 -1.68 -4.90 32.14
N CYS A 354 -1.22 -4.31 33.25
CA CYS A 354 -0.88 -5.05 34.45
C CYS A 354 -2.09 -5.81 35.01
N ALA A 355 -3.26 -5.17 35.04
CA ALA A 355 -4.50 -5.81 35.48
C ALA A 355 -4.93 -6.98 34.57
N ARG A 356 -4.74 -6.85 33.25
CA ARG A 356 -5.07 -7.89 32.27
C ARG A 356 -4.18 -9.13 32.42
N GLU A 357 -2.87 -8.90 32.59
CA GLU A 357 -1.88 -9.98 32.69
C GLU A 357 -1.77 -10.55 34.13
N GLY A 358 -2.47 -9.96 35.11
CA GLY A 358 -2.43 -10.39 36.51
C GLY A 358 -1.16 -9.96 37.25
N PHE A 359 -0.46 -8.93 36.76
CA PHE A 359 0.69 -8.35 37.44
C PHE A 359 0.27 -7.43 38.60
N GLU A 360 1.18 -7.21 39.53
CA GLU A 360 0.96 -6.21 40.59
C GLU A 360 0.80 -4.81 40.00
N PRO A 361 -0.01 -3.92 40.61
CA PRO A 361 -0.21 -2.58 40.12
C PRO A 361 1.13 -1.83 39.92
N PRO A 362 1.32 -1.12 38.79
CA PRO A 362 2.57 -0.46 38.50
C PRO A 362 2.80 0.76 39.42
N VAL A 363 3.94 0.80 40.10
CA VAL A 363 4.35 1.90 40.99
C VAL A 363 5.57 2.61 40.42
N ALA A 364 5.48 3.93 40.26
CA ALA A 364 6.60 4.76 39.83
C ALA A 364 7.52 5.07 41.02
N ARG A 365 8.81 4.78 40.89
CA ARG A 365 9.86 5.06 41.88
C ARG A 365 10.90 6.00 41.28
N MET A 366 11.38 6.96 42.06
CA MET A 366 12.50 7.82 41.67
C MET A 366 13.80 7.04 41.83
N GLU A 367 14.56 6.85 40.75
CA GLU A 367 15.83 6.11 40.78
C GLU A 367 17.02 7.04 40.97
N SER A 368 17.03 8.14 40.22
CA SER A 368 18.02 9.21 40.40
C SER A 368 17.43 10.55 40.01
N GLU A 369 17.94 11.60 40.65
CA GLU A 369 17.62 12.98 40.29
C GLU A 369 18.88 13.84 40.31
N THR A 370 18.91 14.84 39.45
CA THR A 370 19.95 15.86 39.48
C THR A 370 19.38 17.20 39.08
N GLY A 371 19.90 18.27 39.69
CA GLY A 371 19.53 19.65 39.35
C GLY A 371 18.06 19.99 39.59
N ARG A 372 17.40 19.44 40.62
CA ARG A 372 15.97 19.68 40.92
C ARG A 372 15.57 21.15 40.92
N LEU A 373 16.42 22.02 41.48
CA LEU A 373 16.20 23.47 41.56
C LEU A 373 16.94 24.25 40.46
N SER A 374 17.30 23.59 39.36
CA SER A 374 17.92 24.20 38.18
C SER A 374 16.89 24.45 37.09
N ARG A 375 17.26 25.27 36.10
CA ARG A 375 16.43 25.51 34.89
C ARG A 375 16.20 24.24 34.08
N THR A 376 17.15 23.31 34.11
CA THR A 376 17.09 22.04 33.37
C THR A 376 17.35 20.88 34.32
N PRO A 377 16.35 20.49 35.14
CA PRO A 377 16.44 19.30 35.98
C PRO A 377 16.48 18.04 35.12
N VAL A 378 17.00 16.95 35.69
CA VAL A 378 16.88 15.63 35.10
C VAL A 378 16.38 14.68 36.18
N PHE A 379 15.20 14.09 35.92
CA PHE A 379 14.60 13.06 36.76
C PHE A 379 14.61 11.73 36.01
N VAL A 380 15.10 10.68 36.67
CA VAL A 380 15.07 9.30 36.19
C VAL A 380 14.09 8.51 37.04
N VAL A 381 13.00 8.10 36.41
CA VAL A 381 11.89 7.39 37.06
C VAL A 381 11.80 5.97 36.47
N GLY A 382 11.78 4.97 37.34
CA GLY A 382 11.50 3.58 36.99
C GLY A 382 10.08 3.20 37.40
N ILE A 383 9.37 2.46 36.56
CA ILE A 383 8.07 1.87 36.91
C ILE A 383 8.28 0.40 37.25
N TYR A 384 7.80 0.00 38.43
CA TYR A 384 7.96 -1.33 38.98
C TYR A 384 6.59 -2.00 39.16
N SER A 385 6.50 -3.29 38.85
CA SER A 385 5.41 -4.16 39.30
C SER A 385 6.01 -5.14 40.30
N GLY A 386 5.71 -4.95 41.59
CA GLY A 386 6.40 -5.63 42.69
C GLY A 386 7.90 -5.33 42.71
N THR A 387 8.69 -6.33 42.35
CA THR A 387 10.16 -6.27 42.25
C THR A 387 10.66 -5.93 40.86
N ASP A 388 9.84 -6.14 39.83
CA ASP A 388 10.29 -6.15 38.44
C ASP A 388 10.17 -4.76 37.82
N LYS A 389 11.27 -4.28 37.24
CA LYS A 389 11.30 -3.00 36.54
C LYS A 389 10.74 -3.16 35.13
N LEU A 390 9.56 -2.59 34.88
CA LEU A 390 8.87 -2.65 33.59
C LEU A 390 9.45 -1.65 32.58
N GLY A 391 9.84 -0.46 33.04
CA GLY A 391 10.36 0.59 32.18
C GLY A 391 11.03 1.71 32.95
N GLU A 392 11.87 2.47 32.24
CA GLU A 392 12.60 3.63 32.75
C GLU A 392 12.34 4.84 31.85
N GLY A 393 12.25 6.02 32.45
CA GLY A 393 12.00 7.26 31.72
C GLY A 393 12.80 8.42 32.29
N ILE A 394 13.31 9.26 31.40
CA ILE A 394 14.10 10.44 31.73
C ILE A 394 13.34 11.69 31.27
N GLY A 395 13.09 12.61 32.20
CA GLY A 395 12.32 13.83 31.95
C GLY A 395 12.87 15.05 32.67
N SER A 396 12.49 16.23 32.18
CA SER A 396 12.79 17.52 32.81
C SER A 396 11.88 17.80 34.01
N SER A 397 10.72 17.15 34.04
CA SER A 397 9.81 17.10 35.19
C SER A 397 9.57 15.65 35.64
N GLN A 398 9.16 15.49 36.90
CA GLN A 398 8.83 14.16 37.44
C GLN A 398 7.68 13.50 36.69
N ASP A 399 6.68 14.29 36.28
CA ASP A 399 5.52 13.80 35.54
C ASP A 399 5.90 13.38 34.11
N GLU A 400 6.75 14.16 33.44
CA GLU A 400 7.29 13.81 32.12
C GLU A 400 8.13 12.52 32.18
N ALA A 401 9.00 12.40 33.19
CA ALA A 401 9.81 11.20 33.40
C ALA A 401 8.91 9.97 33.64
N ARG A 402 7.86 10.11 34.46
CA ARG A 402 6.85 9.06 34.71
C ARG A 402 6.11 8.65 33.43
N GLN A 403 5.64 9.61 32.64
CA GLN A 403 4.96 9.32 31.37
C GLN A 403 5.89 8.62 30.38
N LYS A 404 7.14 9.05 30.26
CA LYS A 404 8.15 8.40 29.42
C LYS A 404 8.47 6.99 29.88
N ALA A 405 8.59 6.76 31.19
CA ALA A 405 8.80 5.43 31.74
C ALA A 405 7.65 4.49 31.38
N ALA A 406 6.41 4.98 31.45
CA ALA A 406 5.22 4.22 31.06
C ALA A 406 5.20 3.93 29.54
N MET A 407 5.51 4.92 28.70
CA MET A 407 5.61 4.71 27.25
C MET A 407 6.69 3.68 26.89
N ASN A 408 7.84 3.71 27.56
CA ASN A 408 8.92 2.75 27.33
C ASN A 408 8.53 1.34 27.77
N ALA A 409 7.81 1.19 28.89
CA ALA A 409 7.25 -0.10 29.31
C ALA A 409 6.26 -0.66 28.27
N LEU A 410 5.34 0.18 27.76
CA LEU A 410 4.38 -0.22 26.72
C LEU A 410 5.08 -0.56 25.40
N LYS A 411 6.07 0.24 24.98
CA LYS A 411 6.89 -0.06 23.79
C LYS A 411 7.61 -1.39 23.94
N ALA A 412 8.20 -1.68 25.11
CA ALA A 412 8.86 -2.95 25.36
C ALA A 412 7.88 -4.13 25.27
N TRP A 413 6.64 -3.96 25.74
CA TRP A 413 5.58 -4.95 25.61
C TRP A 413 5.19 -5.20 24.14
N TYR A 414 4.89 -4.12 23.39
CA TYR A 414 4.40 -4.20 22.01
C TYR A 414 5.48 -4.57 20.99
N LEU A 415 6.73 -4.17 21.22
CA LEU A 415 7.89 -4.47 20.37
C LEU A 415 8.57 -5.79 20.74
N TYR A 416 7.93 -6.63 21.55
CA TYR A 416 8.40 -7.99 21.78
C TYR A 416 8.59 -8.70 20.44
N SER A 417 9.78 -9.26 20.24
CA SER A 417 10.13 -10.07 19.08
C SER A 417 10.69 -11.41 19.53
N PRO A 418 10.14 -12.54 19.04
CA PRO A 418 10.68 -13.87 19.32
C PRO A 418 12.11 -14.10 18.79
N GLY A 419 12.56 -13.29 17.83
CA GLY A 419 13.89 -13.36 17.25
C GLY A 419 14.03 -12.50 15.98
N GLU A 420 15.26 -12.26 15.54
CA GLU A 420 15.49 -11.41 14.35
C GLU A 420 15.11 -12.12 13.05
N ASN A 421 15.41 -13.42 12.96
CA ASN A 421 15.07 -14.26 11.81
C ASN A 421 13.85 -15.13 12.12
N VAL A 422 12.67 -14.52 12.12
CA VAL A 422 11.43 -15.27 12.35
C VAL A 422 11.02 -16.04 11.11
N ARG A 423 10.60 -17.29 11.33
CA ARG A 423 10.02 -18.14 10.29
C ARG A 423 8.63 -17.66 9.95
N VAL A 424 8.30 -17.62 8.66
CA VAL A 424 6.99 -17.13 8.19
C VAL A 424 6.13 -18.28 7.67
N PRO A 425 4.78 -18.19 7.72
CA PRO A 425 3.90 -19.23 7.22
C PRO A 425 4.15 -19.56 5.75
N SER A 426 4.55 -18.59 4.93
CA SER A 426 4.90 -18.83 3.53
C SER A 426 6.12 -19.73 3.32
N ASP A 427 6.94 -20.01 4.34
CA ASP A 427 8.03 -20.99 4.25
C ASP A 427 7.51 -22.43 4.16
N MET A 428 6.29 -22.70 4.64
CA MET A 428 5.70 -24.04 4.65
C MET A 428 5.36 -24.60 3.27
N TYR A 429 5.33 -23.74 2.25
CA TYR A 429 5.10 -24.18 0.88
C TYR A 429 6.35 -24.82 0.26
N ASN A 430 7.53 -24.58 0.85
CA ASN A 430 8.77 -25.19 0.40
C ASN A 430 8.84 -26.62 0.94
N LYS A 431 9.02 -27.59 0.04
CA LYS A 431 9.08 -29.03 0.36
C LYS A 431 10.23 -29.40 1.31
N SER A 432 11.27 -28.57 1.38
CA SER A 432 12.44 -28.77 2.23
C SER A 432 12.29 -28.21 3.66
N SER A 433 11.15 -27.61 3.99
CA SER A 433 10.96 -26.95 5.29
C SER A 433 10.60 -27.95 6.40
N GLY A 434 11.11 -27.72 7.62
CA GLY A 434 10.79 -28.54 8.80
C GLY A 434 9.32 -28.40 9.25
N PRO A 435 8.86 -29.13 10.27
CA PRO A 435 7.48 -29.01 10.76
C PRO A 435 7.17 -27.58 11.24
N TRP A 436 5.95 -27.09 11.02
CA TRP A 436 5.53 -25.75 11.45
C TRP A 436 5.48 -25.64 12.97
N ALA A 437 6.07 -24.58 13.52
CA ALA A 437 5.91 -24.20 14.91
C ALA A 437 5.06 -22.93 14.95
N ALA A 438 3.93 -22.97 15.66
CA ALA A 438 3.02 -21.84 15.73
C ALA A 438 3.70 -20.65 16.43
N PRO A 439 3.68 -19.44 15.83
CA PRO A 439 4.14 -18.24 16.50
C PRO A 439 3.19 -17.87 17.65
N TYR A 440 3.70 -17.08 18.60
CA TYR A 440 2.85 -16.49 19.63
C TYR A 440 1.80 -15.58 18.97
N ILE A 441 0.54 -15.73 19.38
CA ILE A 441 -0.58 -14.89 18.92
C ILE A 441 -1.05 -14.09 20.13
N ASP A 442 -0.99 -12.77 20.02
CA ASP A 442 -1.44 -11.89 21.08
C ASP A 442 -2.97 -11.79 21.13
N ILE A 443 -3.50 -11.48 22.30
CA ILE A 443 -4.95 -11.28 22.52
C ILE A 443 -5.44 -9.89 22.09
N GLY A 444 -4.55 -9.02 21.62
CA GLY A 444 -4.84 -7.70 21.08
C GLY A 444 -4.29 -6.55 21.95
N GLU A 445 -4.39 -5.34 21.40
CA GLU A 445 -3.96 -4.11 22.09
C GLU A 445 -4.84 -3.80 23.32
N ILE A 446 -4.30 -2.99 24.24
CA ILE A 446 -5.02 -2.52 25.41
C ILE A 446 -5.98 -1.39 25.01
N VAL A 447 -7.23 -1.47 25.45
CA VAL A 447 -8.30 -0.49 25.18
C VAL A 447 -8.70 0.26 26.44
#